data_AF-A0A7J8M4U2-F1
#
_entry.id   AF-A0A7J8M4U2-F1
#
_cell.length_a   1.000
_cell.length_b   1.000
_cell.length_c   1.000
_cell.angle_alpha   90.00
_cell.angle_beta   90.00
_cell.angle_gamma   90.00
#
_symmetry.space_group_name_H-M   'P 1'
#
loop_
_entity.id
_entity.type
_entity.pdbx_description
1 polymer ?
#
loop_
_entity_poly.entity_id
_entity_poly.type
_entity_poly.pdbx_seq_one_letter_code
_entity_poly.pdbx_strand_id
1 'polypeptide(L)' 'MSGSTGEHSFADIITNIQYWIIHNITIPFLFIPGWLFVNTGFAYNVFGSPHLNKYFTRADNEFH' A
#
# COMPACT_ATOMS: atom_id res chain seq x y z
N MET A 1 -21.53 18.67 29.69
CA MET A 1 -20.10 18.87 29.37
C MET A 1 -19.64 17.59 28.68
N SER A 2 -19.45 17.64 27.36
CA SER A 2 -18.95 16.48 26.61
C SER A 2 -17.49 16.29 26.99
N GLY A 3 -17.19 15.24 27.74
CA GLY A 3 -15.84 14.96 28.23
C GLY A 3 -14.90 14.64 27.06
N SER A 4 -13.72 15.26 27.07
CA SER A 4 -12.58 14.78 26.29
C SER A 4 -12.28 13.34 26.71
N THR A 5 -12.13 12.43 25.76
CA THR A 5 -11.79 11.02 26.00
C THR A 5 -10.40 10.84 26.62
N GLY A 6 -9.59 11.91 26.71
CA GLY A 6 -8.22 11.88 27.25
C GLY A 6 -7.17 11.43 26.24
N GLU A 7 -7.56 11.16 24.99
CA GLU A 7 -6.67 10.87 23.88
C GLU A 7 -6.05 12.15 23.29
N HIS A 8 -4.83 12.05 22.77
CA HIS A 8 -4.19 13.16 22.07
C HIS A 8 -4.97 13.47 20.78
N SER A 9 -5.22 14.75 20.53
CA SER A 9 -5.82 15.19 19.27
C SER A 9 -4.93 14.80 18.10
N PHE A 10 -5.54 14.36 17.00
CA PHE A 10 -4.79 14.03 15.78
C PHE A 10 -3.96 15.22 15.27
N ALA A 11 -4.48 16.44 15.40
CA ALA A 11 -3.77 17.66 15.04
C ALA A 11 -2.46 17.84 15.84
N ASP A 12 -2.47 17.48 17.12
CA ASP A 12 -1.28 17.55 17.99
C ASP A 12 -0.27 16.45 17.63
N ILE A 13 -0.74 15.28 17.20
CA ILE A 13 0.11 14.16 16.80
C ILE A 13 0.86 14.51 15.50
N ILE A 14 0.17 15.02 14.48
CA ILE A 14 0.79 15.34 13.18
C ILE A 14 1.63 16.62 13.20
N THR A 15 1.47 17.50 14.19
CA THR A 15 2.34 18.67 14.35
C THR A 15 3.57 18.38 15.22
N ASN A 16 3.59 17.23 15.91
CA ASN A 16 4.69 16.83 16.80
C ASN A 16 5.93 16.37 16.02
N ILE A 17 7.09 16.94 16.34
CA ILE A 17 8.37 16.57 15.71
C ILE A 17 8.81 15.13 16.00
N GLN A 18 8.57 14.61 17.21
CA GLN A 18 8.93 13.24 17.59
C GLN A 18 8.13 12.22 16.79
N TYR A 19 6.85 12.52 16.52
CA TYR A 19 6.02 11.71 15.64
C TYR A 19 6.65 11.60 14.25
N TRP A 20 7.07 12.73 13.66
CA TRP A 20 7.74 12.75 12.35
C TRP A 20 9.12 12.11 12.36
N ILE A 21 9.91 12.22 13.42
CA ILE A 21 11.22 11.55 13.51
C ILE A 21 11.04 10.03 13.35
N ILE A 22 10.03 9.44 13.99
CA ILE A 22 9.75 8.01 13.90
C ILE A 22 9.11 7.68 12.54
N HIS A 23 8.10 8.44 12.14
CA HIS A 23 7.31 8.16 10.95
C HIS A 23 8.05 8.39 9.63
N ASN A 24 9.06 9.26 9.62
CA ASN A 24 9.93 9.41 8.46
C ASN A 24 10.78 8.17 8.16
N ILE A 25 10.94 7.25 9.12
CA ILE A 25 11.64 5.98 8.89
C ILE A 25 10.61 4.88 8.66
N THR A 26 9.59 4.77 9.51
CA THR A 26 8.64 3.65 9.45
C THR A 26 7.72 3.70 8.22
N ILE A 27 7.28 4.89 7.78
CA ILE A 27 6.40 5.01 6.60
C ILE A 27 7.13 4.57 5.33
N PRO A 28 8.35 5.06 5.00
CA PRO A 28 9.09 4.55 3.85
C PRO A 28 9.39 3.05 3.95
N PHE A 29 9.66 2.54 5.16
CA PHE A 29 9.96 1.13 5.36
C PHE A 29 8.76 0.20 5.10
N LEU A 30 7.54 0.69 5.29
CA LEU A 30 6.32 -0.03 4.89
C LEU A 30 6.01 0.17 3.40
N PHE A 31 6.26 1.38 2.88
CA PHE A 31 5.92 1.73 1.50
C PHE A 31 6.80 1.01 0.47
N ILE A 32 8.12 0.98 0.66
CA ILE A 32 9.06 0.41 -0.33
C ILE A 32 8.80 -1.08 -0.57
N PRO A 33 8.63 -1.94 0.45
CA PRO A 33 8.30 -3.35 0.23
C PRO A 33 6.93 -3.53 -0.42
N GLY A 34 5.91 -2.74 -0.04
CA GLY A 34 4.59 -2.79 -0.68
C GLY A 34 4.64 -2.41 -2.16
N TRP A 35 5.43 -1.39 -2.50
CA TRP A 35 5.69 -1.01 -3.88
C TRP A 35 6.40 -2.12 -4.66
N LEU A 36 7.48 -2.68 -4.10
CA LEU A 36 8.23 -3.78 -4.73
C LEU A 36 7.37 -5.05 -4.89
N PHE A 37 6.51 -5.34 -3.92
CA PHE A 37 5.60 -6.48 -3.92
C PHE A 37 4.70 -6.49 -5.16
N VAL A 38 4.21 -5.32 -5.58
CA VAL A 38 3.39 -5.16 -6.79
C VAL A 38 4.27 -5.12 -8.05
N ASN A 39 5.34 -4.32 -8.05
CA ASN A 39 6.17 -4.09 -9.24
C ASN A 39 6.93 -5.34 -9.71
N THR A 40 7.34 -6.21 -8.78
CA THR A 40 8.05 -7.47 -9.13
C THR A 40 7.13 -8.55 -9.69
N GLY A 41 5.81 -8.35 -9.67
CA GLY A 41 4.86 -9.37 -10.07
C GLY A 41 4.55 -10.39 -8.96
N PHE A 42 5.19 -10.30 -7.79
CA PHE A 42 5.00 -11.28 -6.70
C PHE A 42 3.57 -11.29 -6.17
N ALA A 43 2.91 -10.14 -6.09
CA ALA A 43 1.48 -10.05 -5.76
C ALA A 43 0.60 -10.93 -6.65
N TYR A 44 0.83 -10.89 -7.97
CA TYR A 44 0.07 -11.67 -8.95
C TYR A 44 0.33 -13.17 -8.79
N ASN A 45 1.56 -13.55 -8.44
CA ASN A 45 1.92 -14.95 -8.17
C ASN A 45 1.30 -15.47 -6.87
N VAL A 46 1.29 -14.68 -5.78
CA VAL A 46 0.73 -15.08 -4.48
C VAL A 46 -0.79 -15.21 -4.53
N PHE A 47 -1.45 -14.26 -5.20
CA PHE A 47 -2.92 -14.21 -5.23
C PHE A 47 -3.53 -14.86 -6.48
N GLY A 48 -2.72 -15.38 -7.40
CA GLY A 48 -3.20 -16.03 -8.62
C GLY A 48 -3.92 -15.09 -9.61
N SER A 49 -3.75 -13.78 -9.45
CA SER A 49 -4.36 -12.80 -10.36
C SER A 49 -3.66 -12.84 -11.72
N PRO A 50 -4.38 -13.01 -12.83
CA PRO A 50 -3.78 -12.98 -14.15
C PRO A 50 -3.08 -11.64 -14.36
N HIS A 51 -1.87 -11.68 -14.89
CA HIS A 51 -1.24 -10.48 -15.40
C HIS A 51 -2.05 -9.97 -16.61
N LEU A 52 -2.00 -8.68 -16.92
CA LEU A 52 -2.74 -8.08 -18.04
C LEU A 52 -2.58 -8.85 -19.36
N ASN A 53 -1.40 -9.43 -19.61
CA ASN A 53 -1.10 -10.24 -20.79
C ASN A 53 -1.59 -11.70 -20.75
N LYS A 54 -2.18 -12.16 -19.64
CA LYS A 54 -2.71 -13.54 -19.46
C LYS A 54 -4.23 -13.60 -19.44
N TYR A 55 -4.93 -12.46 -19.54
CA TYR A 55 -6.39 -12.45 -19.64
C TYR A 55 -6.89 -12.91 -21.01
N PHE A 56 -6.10 -12.68 -22.06
CA PHE A 56 -6.42 -13.10 -23.42
C PHE A 56 -5.28 -13.96 -23.95
N THR A 57 -5.56 -15.23 -24.20
CA THR A 57 -4.64 -16.09 -24.91
C THR A 57 -4.66 -15.73 -26.38
N ARG A 58 -3.50 -15.77 -27.06
CA ARG A 58 -3.40 -15.47 -28.50
C ARG A 58 -4.36 -16.28 -29.38
N ALA A 59 -4.83 -17.43 -28.91
CA ALA A 59 -5.84 -18.27 -29.57
C ALA A 59 -7.20 -17.56 -29.75
N ASP A 60 -7.53 -16.57 -28.92
CA ASP A 60 -8.78 -15.81 -29.01
C ASP A 60 -8.77 -14.78 -30.17
N ASN A 61 -7.59 -14.48 -30.72
CA ASN A 61 -7.39 -13.56 -31.85
C ASN A 61 -7.18 -14.27 -33.20
N GLU A 62 -7.19 -15.61 -33.25
CA GLU A 62 -7.04 -16.38 -34.50
C GLU A 62 -8.39 -16.70 -35.18
N PHE A 63 -9.51 -16.30 -34.58
CA PHE A 63 -10.87 -16.43 -35.13
C PHE A 63 -11.57 -15.08 -35.35
N HIS A 64 -10.86 -14.09 -35.89
CA HIS A 64 -11.45 -12.86 -36.40
C HIS A 64 -10.87 -12.45 -37.76
#